data_AF-X1QVC6-F1
#
_entry.id   AF-X1QVC6-F1
#
_cell.length_a   1.000
_cell.length_b   1.000
_cell.length_c   1.000
_cell.angle_alpha   90.00
_cell.angle_beta   90.00
_cell.angle_gamma   90.00
#
_symmetry.space_group_name_H-M   'P 1'
#
loop_
_entity.id
_entity.type
_entity.pdbx_description
1 polymer ?
#
loop_
_entity_poly.entity_id
_entity_poly.type
_entity_poly.pdbx_seq_one_letter_code
_entity_poly.pdbx_strand_id
1 'polypeptide(L)'
;PPWLFGRMSQLAREIAIVIVDEFGPEEMLRRLSDPFWFQAFGCVLGYDWHSSGVTTTVCGALKEGMRGLEKEVGLFIAGGKGKTSRKTPAQIENYGHLLKVNPSPLIYASRMSAKVDNSALQDGYQLYHHTFFFTKDGSWAVIQQGMNEVNRYARRYHWLGEKVVDFVCEPEAAICSQARGEALNLVASESTQARNVITDIAAEEKPENIVTQLKKLKTLNLPRRPYISLEDIHPDRLSKLN
;
A
#
# COMPACT_ATOMS: atom_id res chain seq x y z
N PRO A 1 8.18 -25.19 0.98
CA PRO A 1 8.25 -26.17 2.09
C PRO A 1 9.21 -25.67 3.18
N PRO A 2 9.07 -26.10 4.45
CA PRO A 2 9.87 -25.58 5.56
C PRO A 2 11.39 -25.71 5.36
N TRP A 3 11.86 -26.84 4.83
CA TRP A 3 13.29 -27.07 4.59
C TRP A 3 13.90 -26.05 3.61
N LEU A 4 13.17 -25.70 2.55
CA LEU A 4 13.64 -24.72 1.56
C LEU A 4 13.60 -23.31 2.13
N PHE A 5 12.53 -22.98 2.88
CA PHE A 5 12.40 -21.69 3.53
C PHE A 5 13.52 -21.43 4.55
N GLY A 6 13.98 -22.46 5.27
CA GLY A 6 15.14 -22.35 6.16
C GLY A 6 16.41 -21.93 5.40
N ARG A 7 16.69 -22.55 4.25
CA ARG A 7 17.83 -22.19 3.39
C ARG A 7 17.68 -20.79 2.79
N MET A 8 16.46 -20.44 2.33
CA MET A 8 16.13 -19.09 1.87
C MET A 8 16.43 -18.03 2.93
N SER A 9 16.03 -18.30 4.18
CA SER A 9 16.22 -17.37 5.29
C SER A 9 17.70 -17.18 5.62
N GLN A 10 18.49 -18.26 5.61
CA GLN A 10 19.94 -18.20 5.79
C GLN A 10 20.61 -17.41 4.67
N LEU A 11 20.30 -17.70 3.40
CA LEU A 11 20.88 -16.99 2.27
C LEU A 11 20.47 -15.50 2.24
N ALA A 12 19.20 -15.21 2.53
CA ALA A 12 18.70 -13.84 2.60
C ALA A 12 19.43 -13.04 3.69
N ARG A 13 19.70 -13.66 4.84
CA ARG A 13 20.49 -13.07 5.93
C ARG A 13 21.90 -12.75 5.45
N GLU A 14 22.64 -13.72 4.91
CA GLU A 14 24.05 -13.47 4.52
C GLU A 14 24.16 -12.38 3.45
N ILE A 15 23.26 -12.39 2.46
CA ILE A 15 23.23 -11.33 1.43
C ILE A 15 22.92 -9.96 2.06
N ALA A 16 21.94 -9.89 2.96
CA ALA A 16 21.62 -8.64 3.63
C ALA A 16 22.77 -8.15 4.50
N ILE A 17 23.44 -9.02 5.26
CA ILE A 17 24.61 -8.67 6.07
C ILE A 17 25.71 -8.07 5.19
N VAL A 18 26.08 -8.74 4.09
CA VAL A 18 27.13 -8.24 3.18
C VAL A 18 26.77 -6.86 2.62
N ILE A 19 25.53 -6.67 2.17
CA ILE A 19 25.08 -5.37 1.64
C ILE A 19 25.15 -4.29 2.71
N VAL A 20 24.68 -4.59 3.92
CA VAL A 20 24.65 -3.63 5.01
C VAL A 20 26.06 -3.32 5.53
N ASP A 21 26.96 -4.30 5.57
CA ASP A 21 28.35 -4.12 5.98
C ASP A 21 29.13 -3.27 4.97
N GLU A 22 28.98 -3.52 3.67
CA GLU A 22 29.70 -2.79 2.62
C GLU A 22 29.12 -1.39 2.33
N PHE A 23 27.79 -1.23 2.39
CA PHE A 23 27.11 -0.02 1.89
C PHE A 23 26.18 0.66 2.91
N GLY A 24 25.96 0.06 4.08
CA GLY A 24 25.05 0.56 5.11
C GLY A 24 23.59 0.09 4.94
N PRO A 25 22.76 0.24 6.00
CA PRO A 25 21.39 -0.27 6.00
C PRO A 25 20.45 0.51 5.08
N GLU A 26 20.72 1.79 4.82
CA GLU A 26 19.99 2.62 3.85
C GLU A 26 20.10 2.05 2.43
N GLU A 27 21.25 1.51 2.04
CA GLU A 27 21.41 0.91 0.71
C GLU A 27 20.53 -0.34 0.56
N MET A 28 20.41 -1.14 1.63
CA MET A 28 19.48 -2.27 1.62
C MET A 28 18.03 -1.82 1.44
N LEU A 29 17.63 -0.69 2.05
CA LEU A 29 16.30 -0.11 1.82
C LEU A 29 16.09 0.29 0.35
N ARG A 30 17.05 1.00 -0.26
CA ARG A 30 16.97 1.40 -1.68
C ARG A 30 16.83 0.20 -2.61
N ARG A 31 17.63 -0.85 -2.37
CA ARG A 31 17.60 -2.10 -3.15
C ARG A 31 16.27 -2.84 -3.01
N LEU A 32 15.73 -2.93 -1.80
CA LEU A 32 14.41 -3.55 -1.58
C LEU A 32 13.29 -2.74 -2.26
N SER A 33 13.37 -1.41 -2.23
CA SER A 33 12.40 -0.54 -2.90
C SER A 33 12.50 -0.54 -4.42
N ASP A 34 13.62 -0.99 -5.00
CA ASP A 34 13.73 -1.19 -6.43
C ASP A 34 12.99 -2.48 -6.86
N PRO A 35 11.99 -2.39 -7.76
CA PRO A 35 11.16 -3.53 -8.11
C PRO A 35 11.90 -4.62 -8.88
N PHE A 36 12.96 -4.28 -9.63
CA PHE A 36 13.74 -5.22 -10.42
C PHE A 36 14.75 -5.94 -9.55
N TRP A 37 15.46 -5.20 -8.69
CA TRP A 37 16.39 -5.77 -7.73
C TRP A 37 15.65 -6.70 -6.76
N PHE A 38 14.51 -6.28 -6.23
CA PHE A 38 13.70 -7.14 -5.34
C PHE A 38 13.26 -8.43 -6.04
N GLN A 39 12.86 -8.34 -7.32
CA GLN A 39 12.50 -9.52 -8.10
C GLN A 39 13.71 -10.45 -8.33
N ALA A 40 14.87 -9.88 -8.68
CA ALA A 40 16.11 -10.63 -8.86
C ALA A 40 16.57 -11.30 -7.55
N PHE A 41 16.45 -10.60 -6.43
CA PHE A 41 16.73 -11.14 -5.10
C PHE A 41 15.82 -12.34 -4.79
N GLY A 42 14.53 -12.24 -5.10
CA GLY A 42 13.62 -13.38 -5.03
C GLY A 42 14.09 -14.58 -5.86
N CYS A 43 14.54 -14.34 -7.09
CA CYS A 43 15.10 -15.39 -7.95
C CYS A 43 16.36 -16.05 -7.36
N VAL A 44 17.28 -15.25 -6.79
CA VAL A 44 18.47 -15.75 -6.10
C VAL A 44 18.12 -16.63 -4.90
N LEU A 45 17.06 -16.28 -4.17
CA LEU A 45 16.55 -17.10 -3.06
C LEU A 45 15.82 -18.38 -3.53
N GLY A 46 15.68 -18.60 -4.84
CA GLY A 46 15.08 -19.82 -5.40
C GLY A 46 13.59 -19.71 -5.68
N TYR A 47 13.07 -18.50 -5.91
CA TYR A 47 11.73 -18.29 -6.47
C TYR A 47 11.77 -18.13 -7.99
N ASP A 48 10.76 -18.64 -8.69
CA ASP A 48 10.61 -18.33 -10.11
C ASP A 48 10.13 -16.89 -10.33
N TRP A 49 10.59 -16.29 -11.43
CA TRP A 49 10.34 -14.90 -11.79
C TRP A 49 8.84 -14.56 -11.96
N HIS A 50 7.99 -15.54 -12.30
CA HIS A 50 6.54 -15.37 -12.47
C HIS A 50 5.72 -15.78 -11.24
N SER A 51 6.36 -16.08 -10.11
CA SER A 51 5.66 -16.59 -8.93
C SER A 51 4.98 -15.48 -8.13
N SER A 52 3.66 -15.56 -7.96
CA SER A 52 2.86 -14.61 -7.20
C SER A 52 3.20 -14.57 -5.70
N GLY A 53 3.92 -15.58 -5.20
CA GLY A 53 4.35 -15.70 -3.80
C GLY A 53 5.67 -15.00 -3.48
N VAL A 54 6.41 -14.51 -4.48
CA VAL A 54 7.78 -13.97 -4.32
C VAL A 54 7.86 -12.92 -3.21
N THR A 55 6.99 -11.93 -3.22
CA THR A 55 7.01 -10.83 -2.24
C THR A 55 6.85 -11.34 -0.82
N THR A 56 5.84 -12.19 -0.61
CA THR A 56 5.51 -12.66 0.73
C THR A 56 6.61 -13.54 1.31
N THR A 57 7.28 -14.33 0.46
CA THR A 57 8.31 -15.25 0.90
C THR A 57 9.66 -14.57 1.03
N VAL A 58 10.04 -13.68 0.11
CA VAL A 58 11.28 -12.89 0.25
C VAL A 58 11.23 -12.06 1.52
N CYS A 59 10.13 -11.32 1.75
CA CYS A 59 9.97 -10.54 2.98
C CYS A 59 9.96 -11.44 4.23
N GLY A 60 9.30 -12.61 4.15
CA GLY A 60 9.27 -13.57 5.25
C GLY A 60 10.65 -14.16 5.55
N ALA A 61 11.40 -14.58 4.53
CA ALA A 61 12.73 -15.17 4.65
C ALA A 61 13.74 -14.16 5.19
N LEU A 62 13.68 -12.91 4.71
CA LEU A 62 14.52 -11.83 5.21
C LEU A 62 14.19 -11.51 6.67
N LYS A 63 12.90 -11.39 7.03
CA LYS A 63 12.48 -11.18 8.42
C LYS A 63 12.91 -12.32 9.35
N GLU A 64 12.78 -13.56 8.91
CA GLU A 64 13.18 -14.72 9.69
C GLU A 64 14.70 -14.80 9.83
N GLY A 65 15.43 -14.58 8.74
CA GLY A 65 16.89 -14.62 8.70
C GLY A 65 17.53 -13.54 9.58
N MET A 66 16.93 -12.36 9.66
CA MET A 66 17.42 -11.24 10.47
C MET A 66 17.09 -11.33 11.96
N ARG A 67 16.26 -12.31 12.38
CA ARG A 67 15.78 -12.40 13.75
C ARG A 67 16.94 -12.54 14.75
N GLY A 68 17.00 -11.62 15.70
CA GLY A 68 18.04 -11.58 16.74
C GLY A 68 19.31 -10.85 16.33
N LEU A 69 19.42 -10.41 15.07
CA LEU A 69 20.58 -9.68 14.53
C LEU A 69 20.25 -8.21 14.23
N GLU A 70 19.02 -7.77 14.48
CA GLU A 70 18.52 -6.46 14.07
C GLU A 70 19.35 -5.32 14.68
N LYS A 71 19.75 -5.47 15.96
CA LYS A 71 20.59 -4.49 16.65
C LYS A 71 22.00 -4.44 16.07
N GLU A 72 22.57 -5.58 15.67
CA GLU A 72 23.96 -5.65 15.21
C GLU A 72 24.06 -5.12 13.78
N VAL A 73 23.15 -5.55 12.91
CA VAL A 73 23.09 -5.13 11.51
C VAL A 73 22.48 -3.73 11.35
N GLY A 74 21.62 -3.29 12.27
CA GLY A 74 20.97 -1.98 12.18
C GLY A 74 19.81 -1.91 11.19
N LEU A 75 19.31 -3.07 10.74
CA LEU A 75 18.14 -3.23 9.89
C LEU A 75 17.03 -3.95 10.67
N PHE A 76 15.86 -3.34 10.75
CA PHE A 76 14.68 -3.87 11.45
C PHE A 76 13.57 -4.15 10.45
N ILE A 77 12.80 -5.22 10.72
CA ILE A 77 11.75 -5.69 9.82
C ILE A 77 10.48 -5.97 10.63
N ALA A 78 9.41 -5.27 10.28
CA ALA A 78 8.09 -5.40 10.89
C ALA A 78 7.03 -5.79 9.86
N GLY A 79 5.93 -6.38 10.33
CA GLY A 79 4.82 -6.81 9.48
C GLY A 79 4.98 -8.21 8.88
N GLY A 80 4.26 -8.46 7.79
CA GLY A 80 4.22 -9.74 7.08
C GLY A 80 2.87 -9.96 6.38
N LYS A 81 2.51 -11.24 6.19
CA LYS A 81 1.26 -11.63 5.51
C LYS A 81 0.07 -11.71 6.49
N GLY A 82 -1.13 -11.40 5.99
CA GLY A 82 -2.40 -11.63 6.67
C GLY A 82 -2.49 -10.94 8.02
N LYS A 83 -2.80 -11.67 9.09
CA LYS A 83 -2.96 -11.07 10.42
C LYS A 83 -1.69 -10.37 10.94
N THR A 84 -0.51 -10.76 10.44
CA THR A 84 0.78 -10.19 10.86
C THR A 84 0.98 -8.78 10.29
N SER A 85 0.44 -8.45 9.12
CA SER A 85 0.53 -7.08 8.55
C SER A 85 -0.06 -6.03 9.49
N ARG A 86 -1.18 -6.37 10.15
CA ARG A 86 -1.88 -5.49 11.09
C ARG A 86 -1.13 -5.27 12.41
N LYS A 87 -0.12 -6.09 12.71
CA LYS A 87 0.72 -5.96 13.91
C LYS A 87 1.93 -5.05 13.70
N THR A 88 2.14 -4.54 12.49
CA THR A 88 3.32 -3.73 12.14
C THR A 88 3.53 -2.53 13.08
N PRO A 89 2.52 -1.70 13.39
CA PRO A 89 2.69 -0.59 14.33
C PRO A 89 3.24 -1.01 15.69
N ALA A 90 2.65 -2.06 16.30
CA ALA A 90 3.10 -2.59 17.59
C ALA A 90 4.51 -3.20 17.52
N GLN A 91 4.88 -3.81 16.38
CA GLN A 91 6.24 -4.33 16.19
C GLN A 91 7.27 -3.21 16.09
N ILE A 92 6.97 -2.12 15.38
CA ILE A 92 7.84 -0.93 15.31
C ILE A 92 8.00 -0.32 16.70
N GLU A 93 6.91 -0.17 17.46
CA GLU A 93 6.93 0.33 18.83
C GLU A 93 7.81 -0.52 19.75
N ASN A 94 7.72 -1.85 19.66
CA ASN A 94 8.58 -2.76 20.43
C ASN A 94 10.07 -2.58 20.13
N TYR A 95 10.43 -2.22 18.90
CA TYR A 95 11.82 -1.90 18.54
C TYR A 95 12.25 -0.50 18.99
N GLY A 96 11.34 0.36 19.45
CA GLY A 96 11.61 1.77 19.77
C GLY A 96 12.78 2.00 20.72
N HIS A 97 12.99 1.11 21.69
CA HIS A 97 14.12 1.18 22.64
C HIS A 97 15.51 0.94 22.00
N LEU A 98 15.56 0.41 20.77
CA LEU A 98 16.79 0.18 20.00
C LEU A 98 17.05 1.27 18.95
N LEU A 99 16.10 2.19 18.76
CA LEU A 99 16.19 3.26 17.77
C LEU A 99 16.81 4.51 18.38
N LYS A 100 17.44 5.32 17.53
CA LYS A 100 17.94 6.66 17.91
C LYS A 100 16.88 7.75 17.73
N VAL A 101 15.77 7.40 17.07
CA VAL A 101 14.67 8.30 16.75
C VAL A 101 13.39 7.85 17.45
N ASN A 102 12.45 8.78 17.58
CA ASN A 102 11.10 8.45 18.03
C ASN A 102 10.45 7.45 17.02
N PRO A 103 9.81 6.36 17.45
CA PRO A 103 9.15 5.41 16.56
C PRO A 103 7.84 5.93 15.93
N SER A 104 7.22 6.98 16.47
CA SER A 104 5.91 7.48 16.01
C SER A 104 5.88 7.87 14.52
N PRO A 105 6.88 8.57 13.95
CA PRO A 105 6.93 8.84 12.50
C PRO A 105 7.00 7.57 11.65
N LEU A 106 7.72 6.53 12.09
CA LEU A 106 7.79 5.24 11.40
C LEU A 106 6.44 4.51 11.44
N ILE A 107 5.76 4.55 12.59
CA ILE A 107 4.40 4.00 12.73
C ILE A 107 3.43 4.74 11.81
N TYR A 108 3.53 6.07 11.74
CA TYR A 108 2.72 6.87 10.83
C TYR A 108 2.98 6.49 9.37
N ALA A 109 4.25 6.42 8.96
CA ALA A 109 4.63 6.01 7.61
C ALA A 109 4.09 4.62 7.24
N SER A 110 4.21 3.64 8.13
CA SER A 110 3.66 2.28 7.96
C SER A 110 2.14 2.31 7.75
N ARG A 111 1.41 3.11 8.53
CA ARG A 111 -0.05 3.21 8.41
C ARG A 111 -0.47 3.93 7.13
N MET A 112 0.22 5.02 6.80
CA MET A 112 -0.12 5.83 5.62
C MET A 112 0.17 5.08 4.33
N SER A 113 1.32 4.41 4.20
CA SER A 113 1.64 3.63 3.00
C SER A 113 0.61 2.52 2.77
N ALA A 114 0.13 1.87 3.83
CA ALA A 114 -0.92 0.86 3.73
C ALA A 114 -2.29 1.45 3.40
N LYS A 115 -2.60 2.64 3.92
CA LYS A 115 -3.87 3.30 3.68
C LYS A 115 -3.98 3.81 2.25
N VAL A 116 -2.88 4.35 1.72
CA VAL A 116 -2.78 4.87 0.35
C VAL A 116 -2.99 3.74 -0.66
N ASP A 117 -2.13 2.71 -0.61
CA ASP A 117 -2.18 1.58 -1.56
C ASP A 117 -3.53 0.83 -1.52
N ASN A 118 -4.23 0.85 -0.38
CA ASN A 118 -5.49 0.13 -0.18
C ASN A 118 -6.76 0.99 -0.38
N SER A 119 -6.67 2.32 -0.40
CA SER A 119 -7.88 3.17 -0.39
C SER A 119 -7.80 4.37 -1.33
N ALA A 120 -6.62 4.92 -1.57
CA ALA A 120 -6.46 6.03 -2.50
C ALA A 120 -6.38 5.53 -3.95
N LEU A 121 -5.88 4.30 -4.15
CA LEU A 121 -6.01 3.56 -5.41
C LEU A 121 -7.23 2.65 -5.35
N GLN A 122 -8.31 3.01 -6.07
CA GLN A 122 -9.54 2.22 -6.11
C GLN A 122 -9.63 1.44 -7.42
N ASP A 123 -8.99 0.28 -7.42
CA ASP A 123 -8.82 -0.60 -8.58
C ASP A 123 -9.15 -2.08 -8.27
N GLY A 124 -9.76 -2.31 -7.11
CA GLY A 124 -10.17 -3.63 -6.64
C GLY A 124 -9.05 -4.47 -6.04
N TYR A 125 -7.83 -3.96 -5.87
CA TYR A 125 -6.77 -4.67 -5.14
C TYR A 125 -6.88 -4.38 -3.64
N GLN A 126 -6.95 -5.43 -2.83
CA GLN A 126 -6.94 -5.33 -1.38
C GLN A 126 -5.62 -5.83 -0.81
N LEU A 127 -5.00 -5.04 0.07
CA LEU A 127 -3.74 -5.42 0.71
C LEU A 127 -3.92 -6.64 1.60
N TYR A 128 -3.08 -7.65 1.36
CA TYR A 128 -3.01 -8.86 2.19
C TYR A 128 -1.60 -9.08 2.77
N HIS A 129 -0.62 -8.29 2.34
CA HIS A 129 0.76 -8.32 2.82
C HIS A 129 1.31 -6.90 2.96
N HIS A 130 1.98 -6.63 4.08
CA HIS A 130 2.67 -5.38 4.35
C HIS A 130 3.92 -5.69 5.17
N THR A 131 5.09 -5.36 4.63
CA THR A 131 6.37 -5.46 5.34
C THR A 131 7.02 -4.09 5.36
N PHE A 132 7.41 -3.65 6.56
CA PHE A 132 8.02 -2.36 6.83
C PHE A 132 9.47 -2.59 7.26
N PHE A 133 10.40 -2.02 6.50
CA PHE A 133 11.85 -2.09 6.72
C PHE A 133 12.33 -0.75 7.23
N PHE A 134 13.18 -0.71 8.25
CA PHE A 134 13.67 0.55 8.81
C PHE A 134 15.02 0.42 9.49
N THR A 135 15.72 1.55 9.62
CA THR A 135 17.04 1.64 10.27
C THR A 135 16.94 2.32 11.64
N LYS A 136 18.02 2.25 12.41
CA LYS A 136 18.12 2.91 13.74
C LYS A 136 17.90 4.42 13.68
N ASP A 137 18.28 5.02 12.55
CA ASP A 137 18.26 6.46 12.31
C ASP A 137 16.94 6.94 11.69
N GLY A 138 15.99 6.03 11.44
CA GLY A 138 14.64 6.37 10.98
C GLY A 138 14.42 6.35 9.48
N SER A 139 15.42 5.94 8.69
CA SER A 139 15.25 5.63 7.27
C SER A 139 14.32 4.40 7.13
N TRP A 140 13.48 4.37 6.10
CA TRP A 140 12.51 3.29 5.93
C TRP A 140 12.16 2.98 4.48
N ALA A 141 11.64 1.77 4.25
CA ALA A 141 11.06 1.31 3.01
C ALA A 141 9.86 0.41 3.29
N VAL A 142 8.93 0.33 2.34
CA VAL A 142 7.74 -0.54 2.44
C VAL A 142 7.61 -1.39 1.20
N ILE A 143 7.34 -2.68 1.41
CA ILE A 143 6.98 -3.62 0.34
C ILE A 143 5.63 -4.21 0.68
N GLN A 144 4.67 -4.00 -0.22
CA GLN A 144 3.27 -4.38 -0.03
C GLN A 144 2.78 -5.25 -1.19
N GLN A 145 1.78 -6.09 -0.91
CA GLN A 145 1.09 -6.82 -1.96
C GLN A 145 -0.43 -6.80 -1.75
N GLY A 146 -1.11 -6.35 -2.80
CA GLY A 146 -2.56 -6.43 -2.95
C GLY A 146 -2.98 -7.61 -3.81
N MET A 147 -4.19 -8.11 -3.58
CA MET A 147 -4.82 -9.14 -4.41
C MET A 147 -6.16 -8.63 -4.90
N ASN A 148 -6.48 -8.89 -6.16
CA ASN A 148 -7.79 -8.66 -6.74
C ASN A 148 -8.46 -10.02 -6.96
N GLU A 149 -9.57 -10.27 -6.26
CA GLU A 149 -10.25 -11.57 -6.27
C GLU A 149 -10.98 -11.86 -7.59
N VAL A 150 -11.33 -10.80 -8.33
CA VAL A 150 -12.06 -10.91 -9.60
C VAL A 150 -11.11 -11.38 -10.71
N ASN A 151 -9.99 -10.69 -10.89
CA ASN A 151 -9.01 -11.03 -11.93
C ASN A 151 -7.96 -12.04 -11.46
N ARG A 152 -7.94 -12.39 -10.18
CA ARG A 152 -7.03 -13.34 -9.52
C ARG A 152 -5.54 -12.98 -9.62
N TYR A 153 -5.23 -11.72 -9.88
CA TYR A 153 -3.87 -11.21 -9.90
C TYR A 153 -3.49 -10.54 -8.59
N ALA A 154 -2.19 -10.52 -8.35
CA ALA A 154 -1.60 -9.72 -7.31
C ALA A 154 -0.88 -8.49 -7.89
N ARG A 155 -0.84 -7.42 -7.11
CA ARG A 155 -0.11 -6.20 -7.41
C ARG A 155 0.86 -5.91 -6.28
N ARG A 156 2.09 -5.56 -6.62
CA ARG A 156 3.15 -5.25 -5.65
C ARG A 156 3.42 -3.75 -5.64
N TYR A 157 3.61 -3.19 -4.45
CA TYR A 157 3.85 -1.77 -4.26
C TYR A 157 5.16 -1.61 -3.49
N HIS A 158 5.96 -0.64 -3.90
CA HIS A 158 7.25 -0.33 -3.31
C HIS A 158 7.27 1.14 -2.90
N TRP A 159 7.74 1.39 -1.68
CA TRP A 159 7.96 2.73 -1.16
C TRP A 159 9.38 2.84 -0.65
N LEU A 160 9.95 4.04 -0.77
CA LEU A 160 11.24 4.40 -0.22
C LEU A 160 11.10 5.74 0.49
N GLY A 161 11.32 5.77 1.80
CA GLY A 161 11.03 6.93 2.63
C GLY A 161 11.73 8.21 2.20
N GLU A 162 12.98 8.12 1.72
CA GLU A 162 13.72 9.29 1.20
C GLU A 162 13.13 9.90 -0.08
N LYS A 163 12.24 9.19 -0.79
CA LYS A 163 11.52 9.69 -1.97
C LYS A 163 10.12 10.22 -1.65
N VAL A 164 9.61 10.00 -0.44
CA VAL A 164 8.25 10.41 -0.06
C VAL A 164 8.28 11.87 0.38
N VAL A 165 7.73 12.74 -0.46
CA VAL A 165 7.52 14.17 -0.14
C VAL A 165 6.11 14.40 0.42
N ASP A 166 5.11 13.76 -0.17
CA ASP A 166 3.71 13.80 0.24
C ASP A 166 3.12 12.39 0.16
N PHE A 167 2.51 11.91 1.25
CA PHE A 167 1.88 10.58 1.29
C PHE A 167 0.67 10.45 0.35
N VAL A 168 0.05 11.55 -0.08
CA VAL A 168 -1.16 11.50 -0.91
C VAL A 168 -0.96 12.01 -2.33
N CYS A 169 0.29 12.26 -2.74
CA CYS A 169 0.62 12.72 -4.08
C CYS A 169 1.87 12.01 -4.60
N GLU A 170 1.67 11.06 -5.51
CA GLU A 170 2.72 10.25 -6.16
C GLU A 170 3.80 9.69 -5.20
N PRO A 171 3.40 9.04 -4.08
CA PRO A 171 4.36 8.63 -3.05
C PRO A 171 5.11 7.32 -3.35
N GLU A 172 4.56 6.44 -4.19
CA GLU A 172 5.13 5.13 -4.43
C GLU A 172 6.40 5.23 -5.29
N ALA A 173 7.45 4.49 -4.90
CA ALA A 173 8.63 4.32 -5.73
C ALA A 173 8.34 3.44 -6.96
N ALA A 174 7.44 2.46 -6.82
CA ALA A 174 6.94 1.65 -7.92
C ALA A 174 5.63 0.94 -7.60
N ILE A 175 4.80 0.75 -8.63
CA ILE A 175 3.62 -0.11 -8.60
C ILE A 175 3.75 -1.15 -9.72
N CYS A 176 3.96 -2.42 -9.35
CA CYS A 176 4.15 -3.52 -10.28
C CYS A 176 2.84 -4.28 -10.52
N SER A 177 2.32 -4.22 -11.74
CA SER A 177 1.09 -4.88 -12.20
C SER A 177 1.32 -5.50 -13.58
N GLN A 178 0.63 -6.61 -13.88
CA GLN A 178 0.67 -7.22 -15.21
C GLN A 178 -0.13 -6.46 -16.27
N ALA A 179 -1.15 -5.71 -15.84
CA ALA A 179 -2.03 -4.96 -16.74
C ALA A 179 -2.24 -3.54 -16.23
N ARG A 180 -2.44 -2.63 -17.19
CA ARG A 180 -2.98 -1.29 -16.95
C ARG A 180 -4.49 -1.36 -17.13
N GLY A 181 -5.23 -0.62 -16.30
CA GLY A 181 -6.68 -0.53 -16.37
C GLY A 181 -7.13 0.86 -15.92
N GLU A 182 -8.43 1.11 -16.04
CA GLU A 182 -9.04 2.32 -15.49
C GLU A 182 -9.27 2.13 -13.99
N ALA A 183 -8.75 3.08 -13.21
CA ALA A 183 -8.85 3.09 -11.76
C ALA A 183 -9.07 4.52 -11.29
N LEU A 184 -9.81 4.70 -10.21
CA LEU A 184 -9.83 5.98 -9.52
C LEU A 184 -8.53 6.09 -8.72
N ASN A 185 -7.59 6.87 -9.25
CA ASN A 185 -6.29 7.12 -8.65
C ASN A 185 -6.30 8.48 -7.92
N LEU A 186 -6.58 8.45 -6.62
CA LEU A 186 -6.58 9.67 -5.80
C LEU A 186 -5.18 10.14 -5.44
N VAL A 187 -4.10 9.37 -5.67
CA VAL A 187 -2.73 9.83 -5.43
C VAL A 187 -2.06 10.45 -6.65
N ALA A 188 -2.69 10.41 -7.81
CA ALA A 188 -2.18 11.14 -8.97
C ALA A 188 -2.12 12.65 -8.68
N SER A 189 -1.09 13.32 -9.19
CA SER A 189 -0.96 14.79 -9.06
C SER A 189 -2.17 15.53 -9.64
N GLU A 190 -2.72 15.07 -10.77
CA GLU A 190 -3.95 15.57 -11.40
C GLU A 190 -5.20 15.44 -10.52
N SER A 191 -5.21 14.52 -9.56
CA SER A 191 -6.33 14.29 -8.63
C SER A 191 -6.36 15.25 -7.44
N THR A 192 -5.49 16.26 -7.38
CA THR A 192 -5.42 17.22 -6.26
C THR A 192 -6.75 17.90 -5.97
N GLN A 193 -7.43 18.40 -7.01
CA GLN A 193 -8.72 19.07 -6.84
C GLN A 193 -9.78 18.09 -6.31
N ALA A 194 -9.78 16.85 -6.82
CA ALA A 194 -10.69 15.82 -6.34
C ALA A 194 -10.45 15.49 -4.86
N ARG A 195 -9.18 15.36 -4.43
CA ARG A 195 -8.83 15.17 -3.02
C ARG A 195 -9.38 16.29 -2.14
N ASN A 196 -9.17 17.55 -2.53
CA ASN A 196 -9.64 18.71 -1.76
C ASN A 196 -11.17 18.71 -1.62
N VAL A 197 -11.91 18.53 -2.72
CA VAL A 197 -13.38 18.49 -2.68
C VAL A 197 -13.88 17.32 -1.83
N ILE A 198 -13.24 16.14 -1.92
CA ILE A 198 -13.59 14.99 -1.08
C ILE A 198 -13.39 15.30 0.40
N THR A 199 -12.29 15.96 0.76
CA THR A 199 -12.01 16.32 2.16
C THR A 199 -12.96 17.40 2.66
N ASP A 200 -13.29 18.39 1.83
CA ASP A 200 -14.21 19.48 2.19
C ASP A 200 -15.61 18.92 2.45
N ILE A 201 -16.11 18.07 1.56
CA ILE A 201 -17.40 17.38 1.74
C ILE A 201 -17.36 16.53 3.02
N ALA A 202 -16.29 15.76 3.25
CA ALA A 202 -16.20 14.91 4.43
C ALA A 202 -16.11 15.69 5.75
N ALA A 203 -15.55 16.90 5.75
CA ALA A 203 -15.36 17.73 6.92
C ALA A 203 -16.57 18.63 7.22
N GLU A 204 -17.21 19.17 6.19
CA GLU A 204 -18.22 20.23 6.33
C GLU A 204 -19.65 19.74 6.15
N GLU A 205 -19.88 18.71 5.33
CA GLU A 205 -21.23 18.23 5.03
C GLU A 205 -21.73 17.19 6.02
N LYS A 206 -22.98 17.36 6.46
CA LYS A 206 -23.67 16.37 7.29
C LYS A 206 -24.08 15.16 6.42
N PRO A 207 -23.86 13.91 6.86
CA PRO A 207 -24.24 12.72 6.10
C PRO A 207 -25.71 12.72 5.63
N GLU A 208 -26.61 13.31 6.41
CA GLU A 208 -28.04 13.41 6.10
C GLU A 208 -28.30 14.29 4.87
N ASN A 209 -27.52 15.37 4.70
CA ASN A 209 -27.61 16.24 3.53
C ASN A 209 -27.18 15.48 2.27
N ILE A 210 -26.04 14.78 2.34
CA ILE A 210 -25.50 13.97 1.24
C ILE A 210 -26.50 12.89 0.84
N VAL A 211 -27.04 12.15 1.81
CA VAL A 211 -28.07 11.11 1.55
C VAL A 211 -29.31 11.72 0.90
N THR A 212 -29.74 12.90 1.33
CA THR A 212 -30.89 13.60 0.74
C THR A 212 -30.61 13.99 -0.71
N GLN A 213 -29.43 14.54 -1.01
CA GLN A 213 -29.04 14.86 -2.38
C GLN A 213 -28.94 13.60 -3.26
N LEU A 214 -28.34 12.52 -2.74
CA LEU A 214 -28.27 11.22 -3.44
C LEU A 214 -29.66 10.64 -3.70
N LYS A 215 -30.61 10.77 -2.76
CA LYS A 215 -32.00 10.36 -2.98
C LYS A 215 -32.66 11.16 -4.11
N LYS A 216 -32.40 12.46 -4.20
CA LYS A 216 -32.86 13.27 -5.35
C LYS A 216 -32.26 12.75 -6.66
N LEU A 217 -30.96 12.48 -6.71
CA LEU A 217 -30.31 11.91 -7.90
C LEU A 217 -30.86 10.54 -8.31
N LYS A 218 -31.18 9.66 -7.35
CA LYS A 218 -31.84 8.37 -7.64
C LYS A 218 -33.23 8.51 -8.25
N THR A 219 -33.90 9.66 -8.05
CA THR A 219 -35.20 9.93 -8.66
C THR A 219 -35.12 10.49 -10.08
N LEU A 220 -33.92 10.89 -10.53
CA LEU A 220 -33.66 11.30 -11.92
C LEU A 220 -33.36 10.06 -12.77
N ASN A 221 -34.40 9.28 -13.02
CA ASN A 221 -34.34 8.18 -13.97
C ASN A 221 -34.83 8.70 -15.33
N LEU A 222 -33.92 9.21 -16.14
CA LEU A 222 -34.25 9.69 -17.48
C LEU A 222 -34.24 8.53 -18.46
N PRO A 223 -35.22 8.44 -19.38
CA PRO A 223 -35.20 7.41 -20.40
C PRO A 223 -34.00 7.63 -21.33
N ARG A 224 -33.44 6.54 -21.88
CA ARG A 224 -32.28 6.59 -22.81
C ARG A 224 -32.54 7.39 -24.09
N ARG A 225 -33.80 7.73 -24.39
CA ARG A 225 -34.20 8.49 -25.57
C ARG A 225 -33.97 9.99 -25.38
N PRO A 226 -33.62 10.75 -26.44
CA PRO A 226 -33.27 12.16 -26.33
C PRO A 226 -34.47 13.13 -26.26
N TYR A 227 -35.71 12.63 -26.34
CA TYR A 227 -36.93 13.45 -26.28
C TYR A 227 -37.82 13.08 -25.09
N ILE A 228 -38.51 14.08 -24.54
CA ILE A 228 -39.44 13.94 -23.41
C ILE A 228 -40.85 13.73 -23.96
N SER A 229 -41.55 12.69 -23.52
CA SER A 229 -42.97 12.48 -23.83
C SER A 229 -43.86 12.91 -22.66
N LEU A 230 -45.18 12.98 -22.89
CA LEU A 230 -46.15 13.29 -21.83
C LEU A 230 -46.13 12.27 -20.68
N GLU A 231 -45.70 11.04 -20.93
CA GLU A 231 -45.55 9.98 -19.93
C GLU A 231 -44.41 10.25 -18.95
N ASP A 232 -43.41 11.03 -19.36
CA ASP A 232 -42.24 11.40 -18.56
C ASP A 232 -42.54 12.58 -17.61
N ILE A 233 -43.68 13.26 -17.81
CA ILE A 233 -44.11 14.41 -17.01
C ILE A 233 -45.05 13.93 -15.92
N HIS A 234 -44.64 14.04 -14.66
CA HIS A 234 -45.50 13.75 -13.50
C HIS A 234 -46.14 15.04 -12.96
N PRO A 235 -47.42 15.31 -13.26
CA PRO A 235 -48.08 16.57 -12.90
C PRO A 235 -48.13 16.80 -11.38
N ASP A 236 -48.23 15.71 -10.61
CA ASP A 236 -48.27 15.74 -9.13
C ASP A 236 -46.99 16.28 -8.49
N ARG A 237 -45.90 16.39 -9.26
CA ARG A 237 -44.63 17.00 -8.79
C ARG A 237 -44.56 18.49 -9.08
N LEU A 238 -45.40 19.03 -9.96
CA LEU A 238 -45.48 20.47 -10.26
C LEU A 238 -46.06 21.26 -9.08
N SER A 239 -46.95 20.66 -8.29
CA SER A 239 -47.52 21.27 -7.08
C SER A 239 -46.49 21.53 -5.97
N LYS A 240 -45.31 20.92 -6.05
CA LYS A 240 -44.18 21.13 -5.11
C LYS A 240 -43.27 22.30 -5.50
N LEU A 241 -43.57 23.00 -6.60
CA LEU A 241 -42.85 24.20 -7.05
C LEU A 241 -43.44 25.51 -6.46
N ASN A 242 -44.48 25.41 -5.63
CA ASN A 242 -45.02 26.51 -4.84
C ASN A 242 -44.54 26.44 -3.38
#